data_AF-A0A166GDV1-F1
#
_entry.id   AF-A0A166GDV1-F1
#
_cell.length_a   1.000
_cell.length_b   1.000
_cell.length_c   1.000
_cell.angle_alpha   90.00
_cell.angle_beta   90.00
_cell.angle_gamma   90.00
#
_symmetry.space_group_name_H-M   'P 1'
#
loop_
_entity.id
_entity.type
_entity.pdbx_description
1 polymer ?
#
loop_
_entity_poly.entity_id
_entity_poly.type
_entity_poly.pdbx_seq_one_letter_code
_entity_poly.pdbx_strand_id
1 'polypeptide(L)'
;MSSPLVTGIVVFGRGRQQVGVLLEPAPGVVVGDLPEFRNRIWPLVEEANKIAPAFGCISKDMIIVAAADRPMARTGKGTVAKQATLRAYAVEIDALYDTVEASGHQSNLCPCKTESV
;
A
#
# COMPACT_ATOMS: atom_id res chain seq x y z
N MET A 1 -5.74 6.71 13.12
CA MET A 1 -6.47 5.42 13.06
C MET A 1 -5.48 4.31 13.33
N SER A 2 -5.66 3.55 14.42
CA SER A 2 -4.87 2.35 14.73
C SER A 2 -5.77 1.15 14.51
N SER A 3 -5.36 0.20 13.68
CA SER A 3 -6.10 -1.04 13.44
C SER A 3 -5.41 -2.19 14.17
N PRO A 4 -6.17 -3.11 14.80
CA PRO A 4 -5.58 -4.29 15.44
C PRO A 4 -5.06 -5.32 14.42
N LEU A 5 -5.39 -5.15 13.13
CA LEU A 5 -5.00 -6.10 12.07
C LEU A 5 -3.59 -5.84 11.55
N VAL A 6 -3.08 -4.63 11.68
CA VAL A 6 -1.80 -4.20 11.12
C VAL A 6 -0.98 -3.47 12.18
N THR A 7 0.29 -3.82 12.32
CA THR A 7 1.21 -3.17 13.27
C THR A 7 2.04 -2.06 12.62
N GLY A 8 2.13 -2.03 11.29
CA GLY A 8 2.95 -1.09 10.55
C GLY A 8 2.39 -0.82 9.15
N ILE A 9 2.51 0.42 8.69
CA ILE A 9 2.07 0.85 7.36
C ILE A 9 3.17 1.72 6.76
N VAL A 10 3.53 1.45 5.50
CA VAL A 10 4.48 2.24 4.73
C VAL A 10 3.90 2.54 3.36
N VAL A 11 3.68 3.83 3.08
CA VAL A 11 3.26 4.30 1.75
C VAL A 11 4.47 4.38 0.80
N PHE A 12 4.34 3.78 -0.39
CA PHE A 12 5.30 3.83 -1.50
C PHE A 12 4.68 4.48 -2.75
N GLY A 13 5.50 4.71 -3.79
CA GLY A 13 5.08 5.36 -5.04
C GLY A 13 5.53 6.81 -5.21
N ARG A 14 6.58 7.24 -4.50
CA ARG A 14 7.20 8.55 -4.74
C ARG A 14 7.78 8.58 -6.17
N GLY A 15 7.25 9.46 -7.02
CA GLY A 15 7.68 9.58 -8.42
C GLY A 15 7.05 8.56 -9.36
N ARG A 16 6.00 7.85 -8.93
CA ARG A 16 5.19 6.93 -9.76
C ARG A 16 3.81 7.55 -9.99
N GLN A 17 3.09 7.07 -11.02
CA GLN A 17 1.74 7.56 -11.32
C GLN A 17 0.69 7.12 -10.31
N GLN A 18 0.93 6.00 -9.62
CA GLN A 18 0.04 5.45 -8.60
C GLN A 18 0.80 5.24 -7.29
N VAL A 19 0.14 5.54 -6.18
CA VAL A 19 0.64 5.27 -4.83
C VAL A 19 0.15 3.91 -4.35
N GLY A 20 0.98 3.26 -3.54
CA GLY A 20 0.64 1.98 -2.92
C GLY A 20 1.05 1.94 -1.46
N VAL A 21 0.60 0.90 -0.77
CA VAL A 21 0.88 0.69 0.65
C VAL A 21 1.42 -0.70 0.91
N LEU A 22 2.49 -0.74 1.70
CA LEU A 22 3.00 -1.94 2.32
C LEU A 22 2.45 -2.00 3.74
N LEU A 23 1.82 -3.12 4.08
CA LEU A 23 1.18 -3.34 5.37
C LEU A 23 1.85 -4.49 6.09
N GLU A 24 2.17 -4.28 7.37
CA GLU A 24 2.69 -5.33 8.25
C GLU A 24 1.53 -5.89 9.08
N PRO A 25 1.12 -7.16 8.86
CA PRO A 25 0.12 -7.81 9.70
C PRO A 25 0.56 -7.82 11.16
N ALA A 26 -0.40 -7.65 12.07
CA ALA A 26 -0.09 -7.77 13.50
C ALA A 26 0.35 -9.21 13.84
N PRO A 27 1.25 -9.40 14.82
CA PRO A 27 1.63 -10.74 15.28
C PRO A 27 0.40 -11.56 15.66
N GLY A 28 0.26 -12.77 15.09
CA GLY A 28 -0.89 -13.65 15.29
C GLY A 28 -2.00 -13.50 14.23
N VAL A 29 -1.91 -12.53 13.33
CA VAL A 29 -2.80 -12.44 12.17
C VAL A 29 -2.28 -13.36 11.07
N VAL A 30 -3.01 -14.44 10.81
CA VAL A 30 -2.69 -15.36 9.70
C VAL A 30 -3.21 -14.74 8.41
N VAL A 31 -2.28 -14.39 7.52
CA VAL A 31 -2.57 -14.02 6.14
C VAL A 31 -2.65 -15.34 5.36
N GLY A 32 -3.83 -15.96 5.39
CA GLY A 32 -4.10 -17.17 4.62
C GLY A 32 -4.27 -16.83 3.15
N ASP A 33 -5.39 -16.19 2.81
CA ASP A 33 -5.69 -15.75 1.46
C ASP A 33 -5.51 -14.22 1.31
N LEU A 34 -4.71 -13.81 0.34
CA LEU A 34 -4.37 -12.39 0.12
C LEU A 34 -5.60 -11.53 -0.25
N PRO A 35 -6.51 -11.95 -1.16
CA PRO A 35 -7.75 -11.23 -1.45
C PRO A 35 -8.67 -11.09 -0.24
N GLU A 36 -8.79 -12.14 0.59
CA GLU A 36 -9.59 -12.09 1.81
C GLU A 36 -9.00 -11.08 2.80
N PHE A 37 -7.69 -11.14 3.02
CA PHE A 37 -6.99 -10.19 3.88
C PHE A 37 -7.14 -8.75 3.38
N ARG A 38 -6.97 -8.53 2.06
CA ARG A 38 -7.20 -7.23 1.40
C ARG A 38 -8.62 -6.72 1.62
N ASN A 39 -9.63 -7.57 1.53
CA ASN A 39 -11.01 -7.18 1.79
C ASN A 39 -11.24 -6.78 3.26
N ARG A 40 -10.57 -7.43 4.20
CA ARG A 40 -10.67 -7.08 5.64
C ARG A 40 -10.06 -5.72 5.97
N ILE A 41 -8.97 -5.35 5.32
CA ILE A 41 -8.31 -4.05 5.50
C ILE A 41 -8.91 -2.95 4.62
N TRP A 42 -9.65 -3.31 3.57
CA TRP A 42 -10.15 -2.35 2.57
C TRP A 42 -10.93 -1.19 3.18
N PRO A 43 -11.84 -1.38 4.17
CA PRO A 43 -12.53 -0.27 4.81
C PRO A 43 -11.57 0.78 5.39
N LEU A 44 -10.49 0.33 6.05
CA LEU A 44 -9.46 1.21 6.60
C LEU A 44 -8.73 2.02 5.51
N VAL A 45 -8.48 1.38 4.37
CA VAL A 45 -7.87 2.03 3.21
C VAL A 45 -8.85 3.02 2.57
N GLU A 46 -10.14 2.69 2.46
CA GLU A 46 -11.16 3.61 1.98
C GLU A 46 -11.29 4.85 2.87
N GLU A 47 -11.22 4.67 4.19
CA GLU A 47 -11.25 5.78 5.14
C GLU A 47 -10.01 6.67 5.03
N ALA A 48 -8.84 6.08 4.76
CA ALA A 48 -7.63 6.83 4.45
C ALA A 48 -7.74 7.56 3.09
N ASN A 49 -8.30 6.90 2.07
CA ASN A 49 -8.49 7.46 0.74
C ASN A 49 -9.45 8.67 0.75
N LYS A 50 -10.44 8.72 1.65
CA LYS A 50 -11.32 9.90 1.82
C LYS A 50 -10.55 11.17 2.21
N ILE A 51 -9.40 11.02 2.86
CA ILE A 51 -8.56 12.13 3.33
C ILE A 51 -7.42 12.38 2.33
N ALA A 52 -7.09 11.40 1.49
CA ALA A 52 -6.06 11.52 0.48
C ALA A 52 -6.51 12.40 -0.70
N PRO A 53 -5.60 13.18 -1.30
CA PRO A 53 -5.87 13.84 -2.59
C PRO A 53 -6.21 12.81 -3.67
N ALA A 54 -6.91 13.21 -4.73
CA ALA A 54 -7.33 12.30 -5.81
C ALA A 54 -6.19 11.46 -6.42
N PHE A 55 -4.98 12.02 -6.52
CA PHE A 55 -3.78 11.34 -7.01
C PHE A 55 -3.10 10.43 -5.97
N GLY A 56 -3.61 10.43 -4.73
CA GLY A 56 -3.15 9.65 -3.59
C GLY A 56 -4.10 8.53 -3.19
N CYS A 57 -5.16 8.28 -3.97
CA CYS A 57 -6.08 7.17 -3.73
C CYS A 57 -5.39 5.84 -4.01
N ILE A 58 -5.36 4.97 -3.00
CA ILE A 58 -4.76 3.64 -3.06
C ILE A 58 -5.79 2.66 -3.61
N SER A 59 -5.45 1.91 -4.65
CA SER A 59 -6.26 0.80 -5.17
C SER A 59 -5.98 -0.51 -4.42
N LYS A 60 -6.91 -1.48 -4.50
CA LYS A 60 -6.75 -2.81 -3.86
C LYS A 60 -5.52 -3.55 -4.37
N ASP A 61 -5.21 -3.39 -5.64
CA ASP A 61 -4.08 -4.05 -6.30
C ASP A 61 -2.75 -3.43 -5.86
N MET A 62 -2.75 -2.16 -5.46
CA MET A 62 -1.59 -1.42 -4.95
C MET A 62 -1.30 -1.69 -3.45
N ILE A 63 -1.80 -2.80 -2.90
CA ILE A 63 -1.60 -3.20 -1.51
C ILE A 63 -0.66 -4.41 -1.44
N ILE A 64 0.50 -4.22 -0.84
CA ILE A 64 1.45 -5.29 -0.52
C ILE A 64 1.32 -5.64 0.96
N VAL A 65 1.28 -6.94 1.25
CA VAL A 65 1.29 -7.45 2.61
C VAL A 65 2.70 -7.96 2.90
N ALA A 66 3.34 -7.40 3.93
CA ALA A 66 4.64 -7.86 4.39
C ALA A 66 4.51 -9.28 4.95
N ALA A 67 5.42 -10.14 4.52
CA ALA A 67 5.48 -11.51 4.99
C ALA A 67 5.92 -11.57 6.45
N ALA A 68 5.39 -12.54 7.21
CA ALA A 68 5.66 -12.66 8.65
C ALA A 68 7.14 -12.98 8.97
N ASP A 69 7.84 -13.61 8.02
CA ASP A 69 9.28 -13.92 8.09
C ASP A 69 10.17 -12.71 7.73
N ARG A 70 9.61 -11.69 7.09
CA ARG A 70 10.30 -10.46 6.71
C ARG A 70 9.55 -9.23 7.27
N PRO A 71 9.61 -8.95 8.58
CA PRO A 71 8.97 -7.76 9.12
C PRO A 71 9.59 -6.47 8.56
N MET A 72 8.85 -5.36 8.69
CA MET A 72 9.34 -4.02 8.36
C MET A 72 10.58 -3.69 9.19
N ALA A 73 11.56 -3.06 8.55
CA ALA A 73 12.73 -2.56 9.25
C ALA A 73 12.32 -1.52 10.30
N ARG A 74 12.82 -1.66 11.52
CA ARG A 74 12.61 -0.70 12.62
C ARG A 74 13.94 -0.08 13.02
N THR A 75 13.91 1.19 13.37
CA THR A 75 15.07 1.90 13.93
C THR A 75 15.34 1.42 15.35
N GLY A 76 16.51 1.73 15.92
CA GLY A 76 16.83 1.42 17.32
C GLY A 76 15.86 2.00 18.36
N LYS A 77 14.92 2.88 17.96
CA LYS A 77 13.84 3.44 18.78
C LYS A 77 12.49 2.74 18.55
N GLY A 78 12.45 1.64 17.82
CA GLY A 78 11.23 0.85 17.54
C GLY A 78 10.31 1.45 16.47
N THR A 79 10.63 2.62 15.91
CA THR A 79 9.86 3.26 14.83
C THR A 79 10.17 2.62 13.49
N VAL A 80 9.17 2.48 12.61
CA VAL A 80 9.37 1.92 11.26
C VAL A 80 10.36 2.77 10.45
N ALA A 81 11.47 2.15 10.05
CA ALA A 81 12.50 2.74 9.21
C ALA A 81 12.04 2.72 7.74
N LYS A 82 11.13 3.63 7.37
CA LYS A 82 10.48 3.69 6.05
C LYS A 82 11.43 3.41 4.88
N GLN A 83 12.56 4.11 4.80
CA GLN A 83 13.49 3.96 3.68
C GLN A 83 14.16 2.57 3.63
N ALA A 84 14.49 1.99 4.78
CA ALA A 84 15.06 0.66 4.86
C ALA A 84 14.03 -0.40 4.46
N THR A 85 12.78 -0.27 4.93
CA THR A 85 11.67 -1.13 4.53
C THR A 85 11.42 -1.07 3.03
N LEU A 86 11.36 0.13 2.44
CA LEU A 86 11.18 0.29 1.00
C LEU A 86 12.31 -0.35 0.19
N ARG A 87 13.56 -0.30 0.67
CA ARG A 87 14.69 -0.99 0.02
C ARG A 87 14.57 -2.50 0.13
N ALA A 88 14.14 -3.01 1.28
CA ALA A 88 13.95 -4.44 1.50
C ALA A 88 12.83 -5.04 0.63
N TYR A 89 11.83 -4.22 0.30
CA TYR A 89 10.67 -4.58 -0.51
C TYR A 89 10.72 -4.02 -1.94
N ALA A 90 11.87 -3.50 -2.38
CA ALA A 90 11.96 -2.82 -3.67
C ALA A 90 11.59 -3.75 -4.83
N VAL A 91 11.99 -5.02 -4.76
CA VAL A 91 11.71 -6.02 -5.80
C VAL A 91 10.22 -6.31 -5.89
N GLU A 92 9.54 -6.51 -4.77
CA GLU A 92 8.10 -6.76 -4.74
C GLU A 92 7.29 -5.54 -5.18
N ILE A 93 7.75 -4.33 -4.82
CA ILE A 93 7.14 -3.07 -5.25
C ILE A 93 7.28 -2.89 -6.76
N ASP A 94 8.48 -3.08 -7.31
CA ASP A 94 8.71 -2.93 -8.75
C ASP A 94 7.98 -4.01 -9.55
N ALA A 95 7.99 -5.27 -9.10
CA ALA A 95 7.20 -6.34 -9.72
C ALA A 95 5.69 -6.07 -9.71
N LEU A 96 5.19 -5.44 -8.64
CA LEU A 96 3.79 -5.02 -8.59
C LEU A 96 3.48 -3.94 -9.63
N TYR A 97 4.35 -2.93 -9.75
CA TYR A 97 4.21 -1.92 -10.79
C TYR A 97 4.23 -2.56 -12.19
N ASP A 98 5.18 -3.45 -12.46
CA ASP A 98 5.26 -4.14 -13.75
C ASP A 98 3.99 -4.96 -14.03
N THR A 99 3.43 -5.61 -13.01
CA THR A 99 2.17 -6.35 -13.13
C THR A 99 1.00 -5.42 -13.44
N VAL A 100 0.90 -4.28 -12.75
CA VAL A 100 -0.19 -3.30 -12.96
C VAL A 100 -0.07 -2.65 -14.34
N GLU A 101 1.14 -2.31 -14.79
CA GLU A 101 1.39 -1.77 -16.14
C GLU A 101 1.10 -2.82 -17.22
N ALA A 102 1.52 -4.09 -17.02
CA ALA A 102 1.24 -5.19 -17.95
C ALA A 102 -0.24 -5.56 -18.03
N SER A 103 -0.95 -5.45 -16.90
CA SER A 103 -2.41 -5.63 -16.82
C SER A 103 -3.17 -4.39 -17.33
N GLY A 104 -2.46 -3.28 -17.55
CA GLY A 104 -3.00 -1.94 -17.73
C GLY A 104 -2.70 -1.34 -19.11
N HIS A 105 -3.12 -1.98 -20.20
CA HIS A 105 -3.21 -1.31 -21.51
C HIS A 105 -4.48 -0.47 -21.69
N GLN A 106 -5.14 0.02 -20.63
CA GLN A 106 -6.21 1.01 -20.77
C GLN A 106 -6.19 2.07 -19.66
N SER A 107 -5.76 3.26 -20.08
CA SER A 107 -6.39 4.56 -19.82
C SER A 107 -7.32 4.62 -18.60
N ASN A 108 -6.75 4.81 -17.41
CA ASN A 108 -7.41 5.57 -16.36
C ASN A 108 -6.60 6.84 -16.13
N LEU A 109 -6.56 7.68 -17.17
CA LEU A 109 -6.63 9.13 -16.96
C LEU A 109 -7.83 9.35 -16.05
N CYS A 110 -7.59 9.58 -14.76
CA CYS A 110 -8.60 10.17 -13.91
C CYS A 110 -9.07 11.44 -14.65
N PRO A 111 -10.37 11.58 -14.96
CA PRO A 111 -10.85 12.82 -15.52
C PRO A 111 -10.64 13.87 -14.43
N CYS A 112 -9.70 14.78 -14.70
CA CYS A 112 -9.75 16.10 -14.12
C CYS A 112 -11.18 16.59 -14.31
N LYS A 113 -11.99 16.60 -13.24
CA LYS A 113 -13.04 17.60 -13.20
C LYS A 113 -12.30 18.91 -13.05
N THR A 114 -12.07 19.55 -14.19
CA THR A 114 -11.92 20.99 -14.28
C THR A 114 -13.13 21.58 -13.58
N GLU A 115 -12.99 22.01 -12.34
CA GLU A 115 -13.91 22.98 -11.77
C GLU A 115 -13.34 24.36 -12.12
N SER A 116 -13.98 24.93 -13.13
CA SER A 116 -13.90 26.32 -13.51
C SER A 116 -14.18 27.22 -12.30
N VAL A 117 -13.34 28.23 -12.11
CA VAL A 117 -13.77 29.61 -11.81
C VAL A 117 -12.85 30.57 -12.54
#